data_AF-A0A4U9HD50-F1
#
_entry.id   AF-A0A4U9HD50-F1
#
_cell.length_a   1.000
_cell.length_b   1.000
_cell.length_c   1.000
_cell.angle_alpha   90.00
_cell.angle_beta   90.00
_cell.angle_gamma   90.00
#
_symmetry.space_group_name_H-M   'P 1'
#
loop_
_entity.id
_entity.type
_entity.pdbx_description
1 polymer ?
#
loop_
_entity_poly.entity_id
_entity_poly.type
_entity_poly.pdbx_seq_one_letter_code
_entity_poly.pdbx_strand_id
1 'polypeptide(L)' 'MLPTAVANSSLTVGDLLFSMGLICGLYTLFLVAEMYLMFKFARLGPSSLKTGRYHFEQPTASVQQAR' A
#
# COMPACT_ATOMS: atom_id res chain seq x y z
N MET A 1 39.79 -6.67 1.70
CA MET A 1 38.51 -6.80 0.98
C MET A 1 38.31 -8.27 0.65
N LEU A 2 37.17 -8.87 1.01
CA LEU A 2 36.86 -10.27 0.69
C LEU A 2 36.21 -10.35 -0.71
N PRO A 3 36.62 -11.26 -1.60
CA PRO A 3 35.98 -11.42 -2.91
C PRO A 3 34.52 -11.87 -2.79
N THR A 4 33.61 -11.26 -3.55
CA THR A 4 32.17 -11.57 -3.49
C THR A 4 31.85 -13.01 -3.92
N ALA A 5 32.63 -13.57 -4.85
CA ALA A 5 32.46 -14.94 -5.34
C ALA A 5 32.77 -16.02 -4.28
N VAL A 6 33.46 -15.67 -3.18
CA VAL A 6 33.74 -16.59 -2.07
C VAL A 6 32.94 -16.23 -0.81
N ALA A 7 32.15 -15.15 -0.86
CA ALA A 7 31.43 -14.57 0.26
C ALA A 7 29.92 -14.87 0.20
N ASN A 8 29.53 -16.01 -0.38
CA ASN A 8 28.15 -16.47 -0.43
C ASN A 8 27.95 -17.76 0.39
N SER A 9 26.71 -18.00 0.81
CA SER A 9 26.33 -19.28 1.41
C SER A 9 26.30 -20.38 0.33
N SER A 10 26.65 -21.62 0.72
CA SER A 10 26.50 -22.80 -0.14
C SER A 10 25.03 -23.24 -0.15
N LEU A 11 24.27 -22.73 -1.12
CA LEU A 11 22.84 -23.03 -1.28
C LEU A 11 22.57 -23.45 -2.73
N THR A 12 21.53 -24.27 -2.94
CA THR A 12 21.14 -24.66 -4.29
C THR A 12 20.50 -23.49 -5.05
N VAL A 13 20.58 -23.51 -6.37
CA VAL A 13 19.94 -22.48 -7.22
C VAL A 13 18.42 -22.47 -7.03
N GLY A 14 17.81 -23.64 -6.78
CA GLY A 14 16.36 -23.77 -6.57
C GLY A 14 15.88 -23.01 -5.32
N ASP A 15 16.57 -23.15 -4.20
CA ASP A 15 16.22 -22.46 -2.94
C ASP A 15 16.37 -20.93 -3.08
N LEU A 16 17.38 -20.48 -3.83
CA LEU A 16 17.58 -19.06 -4.11
C LEU A 16 16.46 -18.49 -4.99
N LEU A 17 16.09 -19.18 -6.07
CA LEU A 17 15.01 -18.72 -6.95
C LEU A 17 13.65 -18.75 -6.26
N PHE A 18 13.38 -19.76 -5.44
CA PHE A 18 12.15 -19.86 -4.67
C PHE A 18 12.04 -18.71 -3.67
N SER A 19 13.08 -18.48 -2.87
CA SER A 19 13.09 -17.39 -1.88
C SER A 19 12.99 -16.01 -2.54
N MET A 20 13.77 -15.75 -3.60
CA MET A 20 13.68 -14.50 -4.37
C MET A 20 12.28 -14.31 -4.96
N GLY A 21 11.73 -15.35 -5.61
CA GLY A 21 10.39 -15.30 -6.21
C GLY A 21 9.30 -15.02 -5.17
N LEU A 22 9.37 -15.67 -4.00
CA LEU A 22 8.42 -15.47 -2.91
C LEU A 22 8.53 -14.06 -2.32
N ILE A 23 9.75 -13.58 -2.03
CA ILE A 23 9.95 -12.23 -1.48
C ILE A 23 9.50 -11.17 -2.49
N CYS A 24 9.94 -11.25 -3.75
CA CYS A 24 9.54 -10.31 -4.79
C CYS A 24 8.03 -10.36 -5.04
N GLY A 25 7.42 -11.54 -5.06
CA GLY A 25 5.98 -11.71 -5.22
C GLY A 25 5.19 -11.07 -4.09
N LEU A 26 5.55 -11.36 -2.84
CA LEU A 26 4.92 -10.77 -1.66
C LEU A 26 5.11 -9.24 -1.61
N TYR A 27 6.29 -8.74 -1.91
CA TYR A 27 6.56 -7.29 -1.96
C TYR A 27 5.73 -6.59 -3.04
N THR A 28 5.58 -7.23 -4.20
CA THR A 28 4.74 -6.70 -5.27
C THR A 28 3.27 -6.65 -4.85
N LEU A 29 2.78 -7.72 -4.20
CA LEU A 29 1.40 -7.76 -3.69
C LEU A 29 1.15 -6.66 -2.64
N PHE A 30 2.07 -6.50 -1.69
CA PHE A 30 1.97 -5.44 -0.67
C PHE A 30 2.07 -4.05 -1.27
N LEU A 31 2.92 -3.84 -2.28
CA LEU A 31 3.01 -2.59 -3.01
C LEU A 31 1.66 -2.26 -3.67
N VAL A 32 1.04 -3.21 -4.37
CA VAL A 32 -0.28 -3.01 -4.99
C VAL A 32 -1.34 -2.66 -3.94
N ALA A 33 -1.36 -3.38 -2.81
CA ALA A 33 -2.29 -3.13 -1.73
C ALA A 33 -2.10 -1.73 -1.12
N GLU A 34 -0.86 -1.34 -0.81
CA GLU A 34 -0.53 -0.04 -0.25
C GLU A 34 -0.91 1.09 -1.22
N MET A 35 -0.53 0.97 -2.50
CA MET A 35 -0.87 1.96 -3.52
C MET A 35 -2.38 2.09 -3.66
N TYR A 36 -3.12 0.97 -3.69
CA TYR A 36 -4.58 1.01 -3.72
C TYR A 36 -5.16 1.77 -2.51
N LEU A 37 -4.68 1.49 -1.30
CA LEU A 37 -5.13 2.20 -0.10
C LEU A 37 -4.76 3.69 -0.14
N MET A 38 -3.55 4.04 -0.56
CA MET A 38 -3.11 5.42 -0.74
C MET A 38 -4.03 6.16 -1.72
N PHE A 39 -4.27 5.61 -2.91
CA PHE A 39 -5.16 6.23 -3.88
C PHE A 39 -6.59 6.34 -3.36
N LYS A 40 -7.10 5.30 -2.67
CA LYS A 40 -8.45 5.31 -2.10
C LYS A 40 -8.62 6.40 -1.04
N PHE A 41 -7.73 6.47 -0.07
CA PHE A 41 -7.83 7.43 1.03
C PHE A 41 -7.44 8.84 0.63
N ALA A 42 -6.46 9.02 -0.27
CA ALA A 42 -6.14 10.32 -0.83
C ALA A 42 -7.33 10.92 -1.60
N ARG A 43 -8.08 10.10 -2.34
CA ARG A 43 -9.29 10.54 -3.04
C ARG A 43 -10.47 10.83 -2.12
N LEU A 44 -10.62 10.08 -1.03
CA LEU A 44 -11.63 10.37 -0.01
C LEU A 44 -11.29 11.66 0.78
N GLY A 45 -10.00 11.99 0.82
CA GLY A 45 -9.47 13.16 1.47
C GLY A 45 -9.75 13.14 2.98
N PRO A 46 -9.94 14.30 3.60
CA PRO A 46 -10.08 14.39 5.05
C PRO A 46 -11.41 13.81 5.58
N SER A 47 -12.37 13.53 4.68
CA SER A 47 -13.62 12.82 5.00
C SER A 47 -13.40 11.36 5.43
N SER A 48 -12.18 10.84 5.30
CA SER A 48 -11.78 9.55 5.87
C SER A 48 -11.72 9.54 7.40
N LEU A 49 -11.57 10.73 8.03
CA LEU A 49 -11.41 10.89 9.47
C LEU A 49 -12.73 10.93 10.25
N LYS A 50 -13.89 11.01 9.56
CA LYS A 50 -15.23 10.98 10.18
C LYS A 50 -15.44 12.04 11.27
N THR A 51 -15.03 13.27 11.00
CA THR A 51 -15.10 14.37 12.00
C THR A 51 -16.41 15.17 11.94
N GLY A 52 -17.26 14.91 10.95
CA GLY A 52 -18.53 15.59 10.68
C GLY A 52 -18.42 16.93 9.96
N ARG A 53 -17.22 17.33 9.50
CA ARG A 53 -16.93 18.68 8.98
C ARG A 53 -16.61 18.70 7.49
N TYR A 54 -16.40 17.54 6.87
CA TYR A 54 -15.92 17.45 5.49
C TYR A 54 -17.03 17.18 4.47
N HIS A 55 -16.74 17.41 3.20
CA HIS A 55 -17.72 17.41 2.11
C HIS A 55 -18.51 16.11 1.98
N PHE A 56 -17.89 14.95 2.23
CA PHE A 56 -18.58 13.64 2.19
C PHE A 56 -19.23 13.24 3.52
N GLU A 57 -19.22 14.12 4.53
CA GLU A 57 -19.79 13.88 5.86
C GLU A 57 -21.03 14.76 6.13
N GLN A 58 -21.30 15.76 5.30
CA GLN A 58 -22.45 16.66 5.42
C GLN A 58 -23.73 15.96 4.91
N PRO A 59 -24.84 15.97 5.68
CA PRO A 59 -26.13 15.54 5.16
C PRO A 59 -26.54 16.47 4.01
N THR A 60 -26.97 15.91 2.88
CA THR A 60 -27.44 16.63 1.67
C THR A 60 -28.59 17.63 1.93
N ALA A 61 -29.12 17.70 3.16
CA ALA A 61 -30.28 18.47 3.56
C ALA A 61 -30.02 19.94 3.95
N SER A 62 -28.77 20.38 4.18
CA SER A 62 -28.51 21.76 4.62
C SER A 62 -28.61 22.83 3.52
N VAL A 63 -28.76 22.43 2.25
CA VAL A 63 -28.96 23.36 1.11
C VAL A 63 -30.45 23.73 0.92
N GLN A 64 -31.40 23.03 1.56
CA GLN A 64 -32.84 23.31 1.41
C GLN A 64 -33.40 24.26 2.49
N GLN A 65 -32.74 24.42 3.64
CA GLN A 65 -33.29 25.18 4.78
C GLN A 65 -33.04 26.72 4.71
N ALA A 66 -32.64 27.23 3.54
CA ALA A 66 -32.43 28.66 3.33
C ALA A 66 -33.15 29.22 2.08
N ARG A 67 -34.28 28.61 1.69
CA ARG A 67 -35.21 29.17 0.70
C ARG A 67 -36.63 29.21 1.23
#